data_AF-A0A7J4SJV4-F1
#
_entry.id   AF-A0A7J4SJV4-F1
#
_cell.length_a   1.000
_cell.length_b   1.000
_cell.length_c   1.000
_cell.angle_alpha   90.00
_cell.angle_beta   90.00
_cell.angle_gamma   90.00
#
_symmetry.space_group_name_H-M   'P 1'
#
loop_
_entity.id
_entity.type
_entity.pdbx_description
1 polymer ?
#
loop_
_entity_poly.entity_id
_entity_poly.type
_entity_poly.pdbx_seq_one_letter_code
_entity_poly.pdbx_strand_id
1 'polypeptide(L)'
;MTLETLAKDIAASAEADVKAIIDEAKAEAKQIIDEAKDKASSITDEAKLRADREVSQISREVVASARQANQKAILIAKREAMDRTHAAVKEQLADPGFKGRASMLKSLMSKANKLASSDFIIRPVEVDKKALSDLKGKRKVGESVDGLGGFILEAADGSVSFDMRFDTLLDTAWAQSLSEVNSILFE
;
A
#
# COMPACT_ATOMS: atom_id res chain seq x y z
N MET A 1 81.67 26.62 60.94
CA MET A 1 80.24 26.86 60.65
C MET A 1 79.51 26.91 61.97
N THR A 2 78.78 28.00 62.25
CA THR A 2 78.01 28.11 63.50
C THR A 2 76.68 27.35 63.34
N LEU A 3 76.14 26.84 64.43
CA LEU A 3 74.84 26.13 64.42
C LEU A 3 73.72 26.98 63.81
N GLU A 4 73.80 28.31 63.93
CA GLU A 4 72.86 29.27 63.35
C GLU A 4 72.92 29.34 61.82
N THR A 5 74.11 29.24 61.20
CA THR A 5 74.21 29.22 59.73
C THR A 5 73.64 27.92 59.16
N LEU A 6 73.88 26.78 59.84
CA LEU A 6 73.34 25.48 59.44
C LEU A 6 71.80 25.46 59.56
N ALA A 7 71.25 26.03 60.63
CA ALA A 7 69.81 26.13 60.82
C ALA A 7 69.13 26.99 59.74
N LYS A 8 69.77 28.09 59.31
CA LYS A 8 69.28 28.93 58.20
C LYS A 8 69.30 28.20 56.86
N ASP A 9 70.36 27.45 56.56
CA ASP A 9 70.47 26.70 55.31
C ASP A 9 69.43 25.56 55.24
N ILE A 10 69.19 24.89 56.36
CA ILE A 10 68.13 23.86 56.47
C ILE A 10 66.74 24.48 56.27
N ALA A 11 66.47 25.64 56.88
CA ALA A 11 65.20 26.34 56.71
C ALA A 11 64.98 26.80 55.25
N ALA A 12 66.01 27.34 54.61
CA ALA A 12 65.96 27.77 53.21
C ALA A 12 65.76 26.57 52.25
N SER A 13 66.42 25.44 52.52
CA SER A 13 66.21 24.20 51.76
C SER A 13 64.78 23.69 51.92
N ALA A 14 64.25 23.67 53.15
CA ALA A 14 62.88 23.22 53.42
C ALA A 14 61.84 24.12 52.74
N GLU A 15 62.04 25.44 52.73
CA GLU A 15 61.16 26.37 52.01
C GLU A 15 61.20 26.15 50.49
N ALA A 16 62.40 25.87 49.94
CA ALA A 16 62.55 25.54 48.52
C ALA A 16 61.84 24.22 48.16
N ASP A 17 61.97 23.20 49.01
CA ASP A 17 61.32 21.90 48.82
C ASP A 17 59.79 22.02 48.90
N VAL A 18 59.27 22.76 49.87
CA VAL A 18 57.82 23.04 49.99
C VAL A 18 57.30 23.76 48.75
N LYS A 19 58.05 24.74 48.25
CA LYS A 19 57.66 25.48 47.04
C LYS A 19 57.67 24.58 45.80
N ALA A 20 58.67 23.73 45.65
CA ALA A 20 58.74 22.77 44.55
C ALA A 20 57.55 21.80 44.57
N ILE A 21 57.19 21.25 45.73
CA ILE A 21 56.02 20.37 45.91
C ILE A 21 54.72 21.09 45.55
N ILE A 22 54.55 22.34 45.97
CA ILE A 22 53.34 23.11 45.66
C ILE A 22 53.24 23.43 44.16
N ASP A 23 54.36 23.76 43.53
CA ASP A 23 54.39 24.09 42.10
C ASP A 23 54.13 22.82 41.24
N GLU A 24 54.67 21.67 41.66
CA GLU A 24 54.38 20.37 41.04
C GLU A 24 52.90 19.97 41.20
N ALA A 25 52.34 20.09 42.41
CA ALA A 25 50.92 19.80 42.66
C ALA A 25 49.98 20.72 41.85
N LYS A 26 50.34 22.00 41.65
CA LYS A 26 49.58 22.92 40.80
C LYS A 26 49.68 22.54 39.32
N ALA A 27 50.85 22.09 38.87
CA ALA A 27 51.05 21.63 37.50
C ALA A 27 50.21 20.37 37.23
N GLU A 28 50.22 19.38 38.13
CA GLU A 28 49.39 18.18 38.04
C GLU A 28 47.90 18.53 38.06
N ALA A 29 47.45 19.39 38.98
CA ALA A 29 46.05 19.80 39.04
C ALA A 29 45.59 20.48 37.73
N LYS A 30 46.45 21.32 37.13
CA LYS A 30 46.16 21.94 35.84
C LYS A 30 46.06 20.89 34.73
N GLN A 31 46.98 19.94 34.68
CA GLN A 31 46.97 18.87 33.68
C GLN A 31 45.69 18.02 33.79
N ILE A 32 45.27 17.64 35.00
CA ILE A 32 44.02 16.89 35.23
C ILE A 32 42.80 17.67 34.72
N ILE A 33 42.75 18.98 34.97
CA ILE A 33 41.65 19.84 34.51
C ILE A 33 41.63 19.94 32.99
N ASP A 34 42.78 20.13 32.36
CA ASP A 34 42.88 20.25 30.91
C ASP A 34 42.52 18.91 30.22
N GLU A 35 43.00 17.77 30.73
CA GLU A 35 42.60 16.44 30.25
C GLU A 35 41.09 16.19 30.44
N ALA A 36 40.50 16.63 31.55
CA ALA A 36 39.06 16.49 31.77
C ALA A 36 38.24 17.35 30.80
N LYS A 37 38.72 18.57 30.49
CA LYS A 37 38.09 19.44 29.48
C LYS A 37 38.17 18.84 28.08
N ASP A 38 39.32 18.28 27.72
CA ASP A 38 39.52 17.65 26.41
C ASP A 38 38.65 16.39 26.26
N LYS A 39 38.53 15.59 27.33
CA LYS A 39 37.59 14.46 27.35
C LYS A 39 36.14 14.93 27.22
N ALA A 40 35.76 15.99 27.95
CA ALA A 40 34.40 16.54 27.88
C ALA A 40 34.08 17.09 26.49
N SER A 41 35.00 17.82 25.86
CA SER A 41 34.81 18.36 24.50
C SER A 41 34.66 17.23 23.48
N SER A 42 35.53 16.21 23.53
CA SER A 42 35.46 15.03 22.68
C SER A 42 34.13 14.28 22.81
N ILE A 43 33.64 14.05 24.04
CA ILE A 43 32.33 13.42 24.27
C ILE A 43 31.21 14.25 23.65
N THR A 44 31.27 15.57 23.79
CA THR A 44 30.23 16.47 23.28
C THR A 44 30.22 16.50 21.75
N ASP A 45 31.38 16.51 21.11
CA ASP A 45 31.50 16.52 19.66
C ASP A 45 31.10 15.17 19.05
N GLU A 46 31.45 14.06 19.69
CA GLU A 46 30.94 12.74 19.28
C GLU A 46 29.42 12.66 19.40
N ALA A 47 28.84 13.19 20.48
CA ALA A 47 27.40 13.21 20.68
C ALA A 47 26.70 14.05 19.59
N LYS A 48 27.25 15.22 19.23
CA LYS A 48 26.74 16.05 18.12
C LYS A 48 26.81 15.30 16.79
N LEU A 49 27.94 14.67 16.47
CA LEU A 49 28.10 13.91 15.23
C LEU A 49 27.13 12.73 15.14
N ARG A 50 26.84 12.06 16.26
CA ARG A 50 25.80 11.00 16.31
C ARG A 50 24.42 11.60 16.09
N ALA A 51 24.08 12.68 16.78
CA ALA A 51 22.79 13.36 16.62
C ALA A 51 22.57 13.84 15.18
N ASP A 52 23.56 14.43 14.53
CA ASP A 52 23.47 14.90 13.14
C ASP A 52 23.23 13.74 12.16
N ARG A 53 23.88 12.59 12.40
CA ARG A 53 23.66 11.37 11.61
C ARG A 53 22.23 10.83 11.80
N GLU A 54 21.76 10.78 13.05
CA GLU A 54 20.40 10.34 13.38
C GLU A 54 19.35 11.26 12.75
N VAL A 55 19.52 12.59 12.84
CA VAL A 55 18.61 13.56 12.22
C VAL A 55 18.56 13.36 10.69
N SER A 56 19.72 13.17 10.05
CA SER A 56 19.78 12.90 8.62
C SER A 56 19.06 11.60 8.24
N GLN A 57 19.20 10.55 9.05
CA GLN A 57 18.53 9.27 8.84
C GLN A 57 17.02 9.39 9.02
N ILE A 58 16.57 9.97 10.14
CA ILE A 58 15.15 10.19 10.45
C ILE A 58 14.49 11.04 9.37
N SER A 59 15.16 12.12 8.92
CA SER A 59 14.64 12.98 7.86
C SER A 59 14.39 12.19 6.56
N ARG A 60 15.33 11.33 6.15
CA ARG A 60 15.17 10.48 4.97
C ARG A 60 14.03 9.48 5.15
N GLU A 61 13.95 8.85 6.32
CA GLU A 61 12.90 7.87 6.63
C GLU A 61 11.51 8.51 6.62
N VAL A 62 11.36 9.68 7.23
CA VAL A 62 10.10 10.43 7.25
C VAL A 62 9.66 10.81 5.84
N VAL A 63 10.58 11.32 5.00
CA VAL A 63 10.27 11.65 3.61
C VAL A 63 9.90 10.40 2.80
N ALA A 64 10.63 9.30 2.99
CA ALA A 64 10.32 8.04 2.31
C ALA A 64 8.94 7.49 2.72
N SER A 65 8.65 7.49 4.02
CA SER A 65 7.36 7.07 4.58
C SER A 65 6.21 7.93 4.06
N ALA A 66 6.38 9.25 4.05
CA ALA A 66 5.39 10.18 3.49
C ALA A 66 5.14 9.94 1.99
N ARG A 67 6.20 9.69 1.20
CA ARG A 67 6.07 9.34 -0.23
C ARG A 67 5.30 8.04 -0.42
N GLN A 68 5.60 7.02 0.38
CA GLN A 68 4.91 5.74 0.33
C GLN A 68 3.43 5.89 0.71
N ALA A 69 3.13 6.66 1.77
CA ALA A 69 1.77 6.95 2.19
C ALA A 69 0.98 7.67 1.08
N ASN A 70 1.59 8.67 0.44
CA ASN A 70 0.96 9.40 -0.68
C ASN A 70 0.71 8.49 -1.89
N GLN A 71 1.68 7.64 -2.27
CA GLN A 71 1.49 6.70 -3.35
C GLN A 71 0.37 5.71 -3.05
N LYS A 72 0.29 5.20 -1.82
CA LYS A 72 -0.81 4.34 -1.37
C LYS A 72 -2.15 5.06 -1.45
N ALA A 73 -2.24 6.31 -0.99
CA ALA A 73 -3.47 7.09 -1.04
C ALA A 73 -3.94 7.29 -2.49
N ILE A 74 -3.04 7.59 -3.42
CA ILE A 74 -3.34 7.70 -4.85
C ILE A 74 -3.89 6.38 -5.40
N LEU A 75 -3.26 5.25 -5.08
CA LEU A 75 -3.73 3.94 -5.55
C LEU A 75 -5.11 3.57 -5.00
N ILE A 76 -5.39 3.91 -3.74
CA ILE A 76 -6.71 3.72 -3.13
C ILE A 76 -7.75 4.58 -3.87
N ALA A 77 -7.48 5.86 -4.08
CA ALA A 77 -8.39 6.76 -4.78
C ALA A 77 -8.67 6.30 -6.23
N LYS A 78 -7.64 5.83 -6.96
CA LYS A 78 -7.81 5.24 -8.30
C LYS A 78 -8.70 4.01 -8.25
N ARG A 79 -8.49 3.11 -7.29
CA ARG A 79 -9.34 1.92 -7.12
C ARG A 79 -10.78 2.29 -6.82
N GLU A 80 -11.03 3.26 -5.93
CA GLU A 80 -12.39 3.72 -5.64
C GLU A 80 -13.10 4.28 -6.87
N ALA A 81 -12.38 5.05 -7.70
CA ALA A 81 -12.93 5.55 -8.97
C ALA A 81 -13.25 4.41 -9.95
N MET A 82 -12.40 3.40 -10.06
CA MET A 82 -12.66 2.19 -10.84
C MET A 82 -13.89 1.43 -10.33
N ASP A 83 -13.98 1.21 -9.02
CA ASP A 83 -15.09 0.48 -8.39
C ASP A 83 -16.42 1.22 -8.59
N ARG A 84 -16.43 2.55 -8.47
CA ARG A 84 -17.61 3.38 -8.77
C ARG A 84 -18.02 3.31 -10.24
N THR A 85 -17.05 3.31 -11.16
CA THR A 85 -17.32 3.21 -12.60
C THR A 85 -17.92 1.85 -12.94
N HIS A 86 -17.34 0.77 -12.40
CA HIS A 86 -17.86 -0.57 -12.55
C HIS A 86 -19.28 -0.72 -11.98
N ALA A 87 -19.53 -0.15 -10.80
CA ALA A 87 -20.86 -0.14 -10.17
C ALA A 87 -21.88 0.62 -11.04
N ALA A 88 -21.51 1.78 -11.59
CA ALA A 88 -22.39 2.55 -12.48
C ALA A 88 -22.73 1.79 -13.77
N VAL A 89 -21.76 1.07 -14.36
CA VAL A 89 -22.01 0.21 -15.52
C VAL A 89 -22.93 -0.96 -15.15
N LYS A 90 -22.71 -1.58 -13.98
CA LYS A 90 -23.59 -2.64 -13.46
C LYS A 90 -25.03 -2.16 -13.30
N GLU A 91 -25.22 -0.97 -12.72
CA GLU A 91 -26.54 -0.37 -12.54
C GLU A 91 -27.24 -0.10 -13.88
N GLN A 92 -26.52 0.49 -14.85
CA GLN A 92 -27.05 0.71 -16.20
C GLN A 92 -27.43 -0.61 -16.89
N LEU A 93 -26.64 -1.67 -16.70
CA LEU A 93 -26.91 -2.97 -17.28
C LEU A 93 -28.04 -3.72 -16.56
N ALA A 94 -28.28 -3.44 -15.28
CA ALA A 94 -29.39 -3.98 -14.50
C ALA A 94 -30.73 -3.40 -14.94
N ASP A 95 -30.74 -2.16 -15.45
CA ASP A 95 -31.95 -1.48 -15.90
C ASP A 95 -32.66 -2.28 -17.00
N PRO A 96 -33.92 -2.73 -16.79
CA PRO A 96 -34.72 -3.38 -17.81
C PRO A 96 -34.91 -2.50 -19.07
N GLY A 97 -34.85 -1.18 -18.92
CA GLY A 97 -34.95 -0.18 -19.98
C GLY A 97 -33.67 0.04 -20.78
N PHE A 98 -32.59 -0.69 -20.48
CA PHE A 98 -31.29 -0.50 -21.13
C PHE A 98 -31.37 -0.63 -22.66
N LYS A 99 -30.97 0.45 -23.36
CA LYS A 99 -30.99 0.52 -24.82
C LYS A 99 -29.99 -0.48 -25.40
N GLY A 100 -30.51 -1.50 -26.07
CA GLY A 100 -29.69 -2.57 -26.69
C GLY A 100 -29.77 -3.92 -25.96
N ARG A 101 -30.48 -4.00 -24.83
CA ARG A 101 -30.71 -5.25 -24.10
C ARG A 101 -31.29 -6.36 -24.98
N ALA A 102 -32.32 -6.04 -25.78
CA ALA A 102 -32.94 -6.99 -26.70
C ALA A 102 -31.96 -7.51 -27.77
N SER A 103 -31.08 -6.67 -28.32
CA SER A 103 -30.05 -7.10 -29.28
C SER A 103 -28.96 -7.95 -28.63
N MET A 104 -28.59 -7.65 -27.37
CA MET A 104 -27.65 -8.47 -26.61
C MET A 104 -28.22 -9.86 -26.36
N LEU A 105 -29.46 -9.97 -25.87
CA LEU A 105 -30.14 -11.25 -25.64
C LEU A 105 -30.26 -12.07 -26.92
N LYS A 106 -30.62 -11.45 -28.06
CA LYS A 106 -30.64 -12.14 -29.37
C LYS A 106 -29.26 -12.68 -29.75
N SER A 107 -28.21 -11.91 -29.53
CA SER A 107 -26.84 -12.32 -29.86
C SER A 107 -26.36 -13.45 -28.95
N LEU A 108 -26.68 -13.39 -27.65
CA LEU A 108 -26.40 -14.49 -26.70
C LEU A 108 -27.18 -15.75 -27.05
N MET A 109 -28.45 -15.63 -27.43
CA MET A 109 -29.26 -16.76 -27.89
C MET A 109 -28.71 -17.38 -29.18
N SER A 110 -28.16 -16.58 -30.09
CA SER A 110 -27.46 -17.08 -31.28
C SER A 110 -26.19 -17.85 -30.93
N LYS A 111 -25.37 -17.34 -30.00
CA LYS A 111 -24.19 -18.07 -29.47
C LYS A 111 -24.61 -19.36 -28.78
N ALA A 112 -25.67 -19.32 -27.96
CA ALA A 112 -26.26 -20.46 -27.30
C ALA A 112 -26.71 -21.56 -28.27
N ASN A 113 -27.31 -21.18 -29.41
CA ASN A 113 -27.71 -22.14 -30.46
C ASN A 113 -26.51 -22.84 -31.13
N LYS A 114 -25.34 -22.20 -31.16
CA LYS A 114 -24.11 -22.79 -31.74
C LYS A 114 -23.39 -23.71 -30.75
N LEU A 115 -23.52 -23.42 -29.46
CA LEU A 115 -22.81 -24.13 -28.38
C LEU A 115 -23.57 -25.37 -27.88
N ALA A 116 -24.90 -25.35 -27.91
CA ALA A 116 -25.74 -26.35 -27.26
C ALA A 116 -26.84 -26.87 -28.20
N SER A 117 -27.11 -28.17 -28.15
CA SER A 117 -28.22 -28.82 -28.85
C SER A 117 -29.58 -28.41 -28.26
N SER A 118 -30.68 -28.84 -28.90
CA SER A 118 -32.06 -28.52 -28.50
C SER A 118 -32.47 -29.04 -27.12
N ASP A 119 -31.66 -29.89 -26.51
CA ASP A 119 -31.99 -30.61 -25.27
C ASP A 119 -31.62 -29.83 -24.00
N PHE A 120 -31.03 -28.64 -24.17
CA PHE A 120 -30.69 -27.74 -23.08
C PHE A 120 -31.89 -26.90 -22.62
N ILE A 121 -31.98 -26.71 -21.31
CA ILE A 121 -32.97 -25.88 -20.62
C ILE A 121 -32.39 -24.46 -20.46
N ILE A 122 -33.20 -23.44 -20.74
CA ILE A 122 -32.84 -22.04 -20.53
C ILE A 122 -33.38 -21.62 -19.17
N ARG A 123 -32.51 -21.28 -18.22
CA ARG A 123 -32.89 -20.67 -16.95
C ARG A 123 -32.72 -19.15 -17.05
N PRO A 124 -33.79 -18.37 -17.24
CA PRO A 124 -33.69 -16.94 -17.48
C PRO A 124 -33.50 -16.17 -16.16
N VAL A 125 -32.93 -14.98 -16.23
CA VAL A 125 -33.14 -13.98 -15.17
C VAL A 125 -34.57 -13.44 -15.29
N GLU A 126 -35.26 -13.20 -14.16
CA GLU A 126 -36.67 -12.77 -14.16
C GLU A 126 -36.93 -11.54 -15.03
N VAL A 127 -36.00 -10.57 -15.03
CA VAL A 127 -36.07 -9.35 -15.85
C VAL A 127 -36.17 -9.67 -17.36
N ASP A 128 -35.51 -10.74 -17.81
CA ASP A 128 -35.43 -11.11 -19.23
C ASP A 128 -36.34 -12.27 -19.63
N LYS A 129 -37.07 -12.85 -18.68
CA LYS A 129 -37.89 -14.04 -18.88
C LYS A 129 -38.87 -13.90 -20.04
N LYS A 130 -39.52 -12.74 -20.18
CA LYS A 130 -40.45 -12.44 -21.28
C LYS A 130 -39.74 -12.40 -22.63
N ALA A 131 -38.61 -11.68 -22.72
CA ALA A 131 -37.84 -11.57 -23.95
C ALA A 131 -37.25 -12.93 -24.37
N LEU A 132 -36.83 -13.74 -23.40
CA LEU A 132 -36.27 -15.07 -23.64
C LEU A 132 -37.34 -16.12 -23.96
N SER A 133 -38.57 -15.98 -23.44
CA SER A 133 -39.67 -16.87 -23.81
C SER A 133 -40.06 -16.77 -25.29
N ASP A 134 -39.87 -15.59 -25.88
CA ASP A 134 -40.10 -15.35 -27.31
C ASP A 134 -38.93 -15.89 -28.16
N LEU A 135 -37.72 -15.96 -27.58
CA LEU A 135 -36.49 -16.38 -28.25
C LEU A 135 -36.12 -17.86 -28.02
N LYS A 136 -36.85 -18.59 -27.16
CA LYS A 136 -36.53 -19.97 -26.72
C LYS A 136 -36.49 -21.00 -27.85
N GLY A 137 -37.18 -20.73 -28.96
CA GLY A 137 -37.34 -21.70 -30.05
C GLY A 137 -37.96 -23.01 -29.55
N LYS A 138 -37.26 -24.13 -29.74
CA LYS A 138 -37.68 -25.48 -29.30
C LYS A 138 -37.27 -25.83 -27.86
N ARG A 139 -36.47 -24.98 -27.20
CA ARG A 139 -35.94 -25.25 -25.85
C ARG A 139 -36.98 -24.96 -24.76
N LYS A 140 -36.87 -25.70 -23.66
CA LYS A 140 -37.69 -25.45 -22.47
C LYS A 140 -37.11 -24.29 -21.66
N VAL A 141 -37.97 -23.48 -21.08
CA VAL A 141 -37.59 -22.42 -20.14
C VAL A 141 -37.83 -22.97 -18.73
N GLY A 142 -36.77 -23.00 -17.93
CA GLY A 142 -36.76 -23.50 -16.55
C GLY A 142 -37.09 -22.41 -15.54
N GLU A 143 -36.78 -22.70 -14.28
CA GLU A 143 -36.87 -21.73 -13.19
C GLU A 143 -35.90 -20.57 -13.39
N SER A 144 -36.28 -19.43 -12.84
CA SER A 144 -35.49 -18.23 -12.98
C SER A 144 -34.31 -18.22 -12.03
N VAL A 145 -33.25 -17.53 -12.44
CA VAL A 145 -32.00 -17.38 -11.68
C VAL A 145 -31.76 -15.91 -11.34
N ASP A 146 -30.97 -15.69 -10.30
CA ASP A 146 -30.59 -14.34 -9.90
C ASP A 146 -29.45 -13.79 -10.76
N GLY A 147 -29.50 -12.47 -10.99
CA GLY A 147 -28.53 -11.75 -11.81
C GLY A 147 -29.08 -10.44 -12.41
N LEU A 148 -28.20 -9.68 -13.05
CA LEU A 148 -28.52 -8.42 -13.74
C LEU A 148 -29.29 -8.66 -15.04
N GLY A 149 -29.13 -9.84 -15.65
CA GLY A 149 -29.76 -10.19 -16.91
C GLY A 149 -29.17 -11.43 -17.58
N GLY A 150 -29.73 -11.81 -18.71
CA GLY A 150 -29.33 -12.98 -19.48
C GLY A 150 -29.95 -14.27 -18.96
N PHE A 151 -29.22 -15.38 -19.13
CA PHE A 151 -29.70 -16.71 -18.79
C PHE A 151 -28.55 -17.69 -18.58
N ILE A 152 -28.85 -18.81 -17.94
CA ILE A 152 -27.97 -19.97 -17.88
C ILE A 152 -28.53 -21.05 -18.81
N LEU A 153 -27.67 -21.66 -19.62
CA LEU A 153 -28.02 -22.89 -20.32
C LEU A 153 -27.60 -24.06 -19.47
N GLU A 154 -28.48 -25.03 -19.30
CA GLU A 154 -28.15 -26.24 -18.58
C GLU A 154 -28.63 -27.47 -19.33
N ALA A 155 -27.80 -28.50 -19.41
CA ALA A 155 -28.20 -29.77 -19.96
C ALA A 155 -29.34 -30.37 -19.13
N ALA A 156 -30.26 -31.10 -19.76
CA ALA A 156 -31.40 -31.70 -19.05
C ALA A 156 -30.99 -32.70 -17.95
N ASP A 157 -29.77 -33.23 -18.03
CA ASP A 157 -29.14 -34.14 -17.05
C ASP A 157 -28.28 -33.41 -16.01
N GLY A 158 -28.16 -32.08 -16.09
CA GLY A 158 -27.34 -31.26 -15.19
C GLY A 158 -25.83 -31.40 -15.38
N SER A 159 -25.37 -32.14 -16.39
CA SER A 159 -23.94 -32.45 -16.59
C SER A 159 -23.11 -31.24 -17.03
N VAL A 160 -23.72 -30.31 -17.77
CA VAL A 160 -23.06 -29.14 -18.36
C VAL A 160 -23.94 -27.91 -18.17
N SER A 161 -23.33 -26.82 -17.70
CA SER A 161 -23.96 -25.49 -17.67
C SER A 161 -23.07 -24.44 -18.34
N PHE A 162 -23.71 -23.53 -19.09
CA PHE A 162 -23.07 -22.36 -19.66
C PHE A 162 -23.70 -21.11 -19.08
N ASP A 163 -22.91 -20.33 -18.35
CA ASP A 163 -23.34 -19.06 -17.80
C ASP A 163 -23.29 -17.98 -18.88
N MET A 164 -24.48 -17.53 -19.31
CA MET A 164 -24.65 -16.40 -20.24
C MET A 164 -25.34 -15.22 -19.56
N ARG A 165 -25.16 -15.10 -18.23
CA ARG A 165 -25.63 -13.93 -17.49
C ARG A 165 -24.78 -12.71 -17.81
N PHE A 166 -25.44 -11.56 -17.75
CA PHE A 166 -24.79 -10.27 -17.98
C PHE A 166 -23.70 -9.99 -16.95
N ASP A 167 -23.86 -10.45 -15.72
CA ASP A 167 -22.87 -10.35 -14.63
C ASP A 167 -21.51 -10.92 -15.05
N THR A 168 -21.50 -12.18 -15.47
CA THR A 168 -20.29 -12.94 -15.81
C THR A 168 -19.64 -12.41 -17.07
N LEU A 169 -20.46 -12.00 -18.04
CA LEU A 169 -19.99 -11.38 -19.29
C LEU A 169 -19.42 -9.98 -19.06
N LEU A 170 -20.04 -9.20 -18.18
CA LEU A 170 -19.57 -7.88 -17.80
C LEU A 170 -18.24 -7.97 -17.06
N ASP A 171 -18.12 -8.86 -16.07
CA ASP A 171 -16.87 -9.06 -15.34
C ASP A 171 -15.72 -9.48 -16.29
N THR A 172 -16.03 -10.34 -17.28
CA THR A 172 -15.07 -10.74 -18.32
C THR A 172 -14.66 -9.57 -19.22
N ALA A 173 -15.63 -8.80 -19.72
CA ALA A 173 -15.38 -7.64 -20.58
C ALA A 173 -14.64 -6.53 -19.82
N TRP A 174 -14.97 -6.33 -18.55
CA TRP A 174 -14.30 -5.39 -17.65
C TRP A 174 -12.83 -5.77 -17.46
N ALA A 175 -12.53 -7.05 -17.19
CA ALA A 175 -11.15 -7.52 -17.06
C ALA A 175 -10.34 -7.31 -18.36
N GLN A 176 -10.97 -7.52 -19.52
CA GLN A 176 -10.32 -7.32 -20.83
C GLN A 176 -10.09 -5.83 -21.17
N SER A 177 -10.96 -4.94 -20.70
CA SER A 177 -10.91 -3.50 -20.97
C SER A 177 -10.19 -2.69 -19.90
N LEU A 178 -9.71 -3.32 -18.83
CA LEU A 178 -9.16 -2.64 -17.64
C LEU A 178 -8.01 -1.68 -17.99
N SER A 179 -7.13 -2.05 -18.93
CA SER A 179 -6.04 -1.19 -19.37
C SER A 179 -6.53 0.09 -20.07
N GLU A 180 -7.55 -0.04 -20.91
CA GLU A 180 -8.13 1.08 -21.65
C GLU A 180 -8.91 2.00 -20.70
N VAL A 181 -9.71 1.43 -19.82
CA VAL A 181 -10.45 2.17 -18.79
C VAL A 181 -9.48 2.93 -17.87
N ASN A 182 -8.38 2.30 -17.46
CA ASN A 182 -7.37 2.95 -16.63
C ASN A 182 -6.70 4.14 -17.35
N SER A 183 -6.42 4.01 -18.65
CA SER A 183 -5.87 5.10 -19.45
C SER A 183 -6.87 6.25 -19.54
N ILE A 184 -8.12 5.99 -19.91
CA ILE A 184 -9.17 7.03 -20.03
C ILE A 184 -9.42 7.77 -18.70
N LEU A 185 -9.40 7.06 -17.56
CA LEU A 185 -9.75 7.66 -16.27
C LEU A 185 -8.60 8.41 -15.60
N PHE A 186 -7.35 8.06 -15.88
CA PHE A 186 -6.22 8.52 -15.06
C PHE A 186 -4.98 8.98 -15.83
N GLU A 187 -4.94 8.84 -17.15
CA GLU A 187 -3.87 9.35 -18.04
C GLU A 187 -4.39 10.50 -18.91
#